data_AF-A0A812PK65-F1
#
_entry.id   AF-A0A812PK65-F1
#
_cell.length_a   1.000
_cell.length_b   1.000
_cell.length_c   1.000
_cell.angle_alpha   90.00
_cell.angle_beta   90.00
_cell.angle_gamma   90.00
#
_symmetry.space_group_name_H-M   'P 1'
#
loop_
_entity.id
_entity.type
_entity.pdbx_description
1 polymer ?
#
loop_
_entity_poly.entity_id
_entity_poly.type
_entity_poly.pdbx_seq_one_letter_code
_entity_poly.pdbx_strand_id
1 'polypeptide(L)'
;MAVSKVFFSTPPLLGHNEAYLPPIKGMGHVAQLLAGPALMILVLGLQNLKRQLTNTHKSELYEHIWKFISKAEARDKTGRIVQYFCRFLQGFLGHMSEGFWLQAWKPVIAEVQTTLAWARRTHRWGKELPHIPALGKAIESGDILEAAQRAVLITFLIQDHIYWLLKVGILKFQNYTAIQWHRRNLRFITLSHVLNFSLCVRQVMNIRKKQQAMKPEDKDAIKQADKKVYDEMRMMVRYTLTFIQMLHVSQVKKMDDWYIGLMGVASSYIDASKQW
;
A
#
# COMPACT_ATOMS: atom_id res chain seq x y z
N MET A 1 -22.59 46.05 -2.89
CA MET A 1 -22.77 44.94 -3.87
C MET A 1 -21.52 44.08 -3.86
N ALA A 2 -21.60 42.91 -3.25
CA ALA A 2 -20.48 41.97 -3.13
C ALA A 2 -20.34 41.17 -4.43
N VAL A 3 -19.21 41.33 -5.12
CA VAL A 3 -18.89 40.53 -6.30
C VAL A 3 -18.52 39.13 -5.82
N SER A 4 -19.43 38.19 -6.08
CA SER A 4 -19.23 36.75 -5.96
C SER A 4 -17.92 36.36 -6.65
N LYS A 5 -16.90 36.01 -5.86
CA LYS A 5 -15.67 35.41 -6.39
C LYS A 5 -16.02 33.99 -6.83
N VAL A 6 -16.12 33.82 -8.14
CA VAL A 6 -16.24 32.55 -8.84
C VAL A 6 -15.23 31.56 -8.26
N PHE A 7 -15.73 30.54 -7.56
CA PHE A 7 -14.96 29.60 -6.75
C PHE A 7 -14.17 28.56 -7.59
N PHE A 8 -14.33 28.57 -8.91
CA PHE A 8 -13.60 27.70 -9.84
C PHE A 8 -13.29 28.44 -11.15
N SER A 9 -12.14 29.11 -11.21
CA SER A 9 -11.57 29.63 -12.47
C SER A 9 -10.49 28.68 -13.03
N THR A 10 -10.65 27.37 -12.86
CA THR A 10 -9.69 26.41 -13.39
C THR A 10 -9.88 26.32 -14.90
N PRO A 11 -8.91 26.73 -15.74
CA PRO A 11 -9.01 26.55 -17.17
C PRO A 11 -9.18 25.06 -17.50
N PRO A 12 -9.87 24.71 -18.61
CA PRO A 12 -9.98 23.32 -19.05
C PRO A 12 -8.58 22.71 -19.13
N LEU A 13 -8.42 21.53 -18.53
CA LEU A 13 -7.19 20.74 -18.56
C LEU A 13 -6.80 20.50 -20.02
N LEU A 14 -5.91 21.34 -20.56
CA LEU A 14 -5.11 20.98 -21.72
C LEU A 14 -4.34 19.73 -21.30
N GLY A 15 -4.77 18.58 -21.83
CA GLY A 15 -4.14 17.29 -21.53
C GLY A 15 -2.64 17.39 -21.71
N HIS A 16 -1.88 16.75 -20.82
CA HIS A 16 -0.42 16.62 -20.96
C HIS A 16 -0.10 16.25 -22.41
N ASN A 17 0.80 17.00 -23.06
CA ASN A 17 1.30 16.82 -24.43
C ASN A 17 2.04 15.47 -24.67
N GLU A 18 1.73 14.43 -23.89
CA GLU A 18 2.40 13.12 -23.89
C GLU A 18 1.71 12.10 -24.79
N ALA A 19 0.71 12.50 -25.59
CA ALA A 19 0.06 11.61 -26.57
C ALA A 19 0.95 11.28 -27.80
N TYR A 20 2.19 11.79 -27.86
CA TYR A 20 3.17 11.35 -28.83
C TYR A 20 4.14 10.38 -28.16
N LEU A 21 4.18 9.13 -28.65
CA LEU A 21 5.32 8.25 -28.41
C LEU A 21 6.57 9.03 -28.81
N PRO A 22 7.49 9.36 -27.88
CA PRO A 22 8.67 10.11 -28.23
C PRO A 22 9.44 9.31 -29.29
N PRO A 23 10.03 9.96 -30.32
CA PRO A 23 10.87 9.26 -31.27
C PRO A 23 11.92 8.44 -30.51
N ILE A 24 12.24 7.25 -31.00
CA ILE A 24 13.26 6.38 -30.41
C ILE A 24 14.61 7.11 -30.58
N LYS A 25 15.03 7.84 -29.54
CA LYS A 25 16.23 8.70 -29.56
C LYS A 25 17.52 7.94 -29.23
N GLY A 26 17.44 6.67 -28.84
CA GLY A 26 18.62 5.87 -28.54
C GLY A 26 18.31 4.45 -28.09
N MET A 27 19.38 3.66 -27.88
CA MET A 27 19.29 2.25 -27.49
C MET A 27 18.52 2.01 -26.18
N GLY A 28 18.53 2.97 -25.25
CA GLY A 28 17.74 2.88 -24.02
C GLY A 28 16.22 2.81 -24.28
N HIS A 29 15.70 3.58 -25.24
CA HIS A 29 14.28 3.53 -25.60
C HIS A 29 13.92 2.21 -26.29
N VAL A 30 14.81 1.69 -27.14
CA VAL A 30 14.63 0.37 -27.76
C VAL A 30 14.58 -0.72 -26.69
N ALA A 31 15.52 -0.69 -25.72
CA ALA A 31 15.54 -1.65 -24.63
C ALA A 31 14.26 -1.59 -23.78
N GLN A 32 13.75 -0.39 -23.46
CA GLN A 32 12.49 -0.23 -22.73
C GLN A 32 11.29 -0.78 -23.51
N LEU A 33 11.20 -0.50 -24.81
CA LEU A 33 10.11 -0.95 -25.67
C LEU A 33 10.13 -2.47 -25.86
N LEU A 34 11.33 -3.07 -25.96
CA LEU A 34 11.53 -4.50 -26.09
C LEU A 34 11.47 -5.26 -24.76
N ALA A 35 11.62 -4.61 -23.61
CA ALA A 35 11.64 -5.28 -22.31
C ALA A 35 10.35 -6.06 -22.02
N GLY A 36 9.18 -5.49 -22.33
CA GLY A 36 7.89 -6.15 -22.17
C GLY A 36 7.77 -7.43 -23.02
N PRO A 37 7.91 -7.34 -24.35
CA PRO A 37 7.95 -8.51 -25.23
C PRO A 37 9.02 -9.54 -24.86
N ALA A 38 10.24 -9.10 -24.54
CA ALA A 38 11.34 -9.99 -24.15
C ALA A 38 11.03 -10.76 -22.85
N LEU A 39 10.46 -10.09 -21.84
CA LEU A 39 10.02 -10.74 -20.61
C LEU A 39 8.92 -11.77 -20.89
N MET A 40 7.96 -11.44 -21.76
CA MET A 40 6.92 -12.38 -22.17
C MET A 40 7.49 -13.61 -22.88
N ILE A 41 8.42 -13.41 -23.83
CA ILE A 41 9.10 -14.51 -24.51
C ILE A 41 9.87 -15.38 -23.51
N LEU A 42 10.57 -14.77 -22.55
CA LEU A 42 11.27 -15.51 -21.50
C LEU A 42 10.31 -16.36 -20.65
N VAL A 43 9.19 -15.78 -20.21
CA VAL A 43 8.18 -16.49 -19.41
C VAL A 43 7.58 -17.66 -20.22
N LEU A 44 7.24 -17.44 -21.49
CA LEU A 44 6.75 -18.49 -22.38
C LEU A 44 7.81 -19.58 -22.62
N GLY A 45 9.07 -19.19 -22.79
CA GLY A 45 10.20 -20.12 -22.91
C GLY A 45 10.36 -20.99 -21.67
N LEU A 46 10.30 -20.40 -20.48
CA LEU A 46 10.34 -21.14 -19.20
C LEU A 46 9.13 -22.08 -19.05
N GLN A 47 7.93 -21.67 -19.46
CA GLN A 47 6.74 -22.53 -19.46
C GLN A 47 6.92 -23.71 -20.43
N ASN A 48 7.46 -23.48 -21.62
CA ASN A 48 7.72 -24.52 -22.60
C ASN A 48 8.80 -25.50 -22.13
N LEU A 49 9.87 -24.99 -21.51
CA LEU A 49 10.91 -25.83 -20.89
C LEU A 49 10.32 -26.71 -19.77
N LYS A 50 9.50 -26.12 -18.89
CA LYS A 50 8.80 -26.90 -17.86
C LYS A 50 7.95 -28.01 -18.50
N ARG A 51 7.17 -27.68 -19.53
CA ARG A 51 6.34 -28.66 -20.25
C ARG A 51 7.17 -29.83 -20.76
N GLN A 52 8.35 -29.56 -21.35
CA GLN A 52 9.25 -30.61 -21.83
C GLN A 52 9.77 -31.51 -20.69
N LEU A 53 10.05 -30.93 -19.51
CA LEU A 53 10.58 -31.68 -18.37
C LEU A 53 9.51 -32.47 -17.61
N THR A 54 8.29 -31.95 -17.47
CA THR A 54 7.26 -32.53 -16.58
C THR A 54 6.03 -33.07 -17.31
N ASN A 55 6.02 -33.05 -18.65
CA ASN A 55 4.87 -33.40 -19.51
C ASN A 55 3.56 -32.68 -19.12
N THR A 56 3.65 -31.58 -18.39
CA THR A 56 2.51 -30.86 -17.81
C THR A 56 2.67 -29.36 -18.04
N HIS A 57 1.67 -28.75 -18.67
CA HIS A 57 1.59 -27.29 -18.83
C HIS A 57 1.19 -26.59 -17.55
N LYS A 58 0.42 -27.26 -16.69
CA LYS A 58 -0.09 -26.67 -15.46
C LYS A 58 1.04 -26.52 -14.44
N SER A 59 1.25 -25.29 -14.01
CA SER A 59 2.01 -25.00 -12.81
C SER A 59 1.04 -24.49 -11.76
N GLU A 60 0.86 -25.26 -10.69
CA GLU A 60 0.03 -24.83 -9.55
C GLU A 60 0.51 -23.47 -9.03
N LEU A 61 1.84 -23.26 -8.99
CA LEU A 61 2.42 -21.96 -8.66
C LEU A 61 1.96 -20.84 -9.60
N TYR A 62 1.93 -21.09 -10.92
CA TYR A 62 1.47 -20.07 -11.89
C TYR A 62 -0.02 -19.78 -11.73
N GLU A 63 -0.83 -20.82 -11.53
CA GLU A 63 -2.27 -20.65 -11.32
C GLU A 63 -2.55 -19.87 -10.03
N HIS A 64 -1.81 -20.14 -8.95
CA HIS A 64 -1.91 -19.40 -7.71
C HIS A 64 -1.45 -17.94 -7.87
N ILE A 65 -0.31 -17.69 -8.52
CA ILE A 65 0.17 -16.33 -8.81
C ILE A 65 -0.82 -15.56 -9.68
N TRP A 66 -1.38 -16.21 -10.72
CA TRP A 66 -2.38 -15.60 -11.60
C TRP A 66 -3.64 -15.23 -10.80
N LYS A 67 -4.25 -16.18 -10.10
CA LYS A 67 -5.43 -15.95 -9.25
C LYS A 67 -5.20 -14.84 -8.23
N PHE A 68 -3.99 -14.76 -7.67
CA PHE A 68 -3.58 -13.70 -6.77
C PHE A 68 -3.52 -12.35 -7.49
N ILE A 69 -2.72 -12.20 -8.55
CA ILE A 69 -2.51 -10.93 -9.26
C ILE A 69 -3.78 -10.44 -9.99
N SER A 70 -4.73 -11.32 -10.34
CA SER A 70 -6.02 -10.91 -10.91
C SER A 70 -6.86 -10.08 -9.94
N LYS A 71 -6.65 -10.18 -8.63
CA LYS A 71 -7.33 -9.35 -7.62
C LYS A 71 -6.73 -7.95 -7.58
N ALA A 72 -7.56 -6.91 -7.72
CA ALA A 72 -7.10 -5.53 -7.66
C ALA A 72 -6.37 -5.18 -6.35
N GLU A 73 -6.84 -5.73 -5.22
CA GLU A 73 -6.21 -5.54 -3.92
C GLU A 73 -4.80 -6.16 -3.87
N ALA A 74 -4.65 -7.38 -4.40
CA ALA A 74 -3.36 -8.06 -4.44
C ALA A 74 -2.33 -7.29 -5.30
N ARG A 75 -2.75 -6.66 -6.40
CA ARG A 75 -1.89 -5.77 -7.19
C ARG A 75 -1.42 -4.56 -6.41
N ASP A 76 -2.31 -3.88 -5.67
CA ASP A 76 -1.92 -2.77 -4.78
C ASP A 76 -0.91 -3.23 -3.72
N LYS A 77 -1.10 -4.41 -3.11
CA LYS A 77 -0.15 -4.95 -2.12
C LYS A 77 1.19 -5.33 -2.75
N THR A 78 1.18 -5.92 -3.95
CA THR A 78 2.41 -6.26 -4.69
C THR A 78 3.20 -4.99 -5.02
N GLY A 79 2.52 -3.97 -5.55
CA GLY A 79 3.13 -2.66 -5.78
C GLY A 79 3.68 -2.04 -4.49
N ARG A 80 3.01 -2.25 -3.34
CA ARG A 80 3.49 -1.79 -2.03
C ARG A 80 4.80 -2.47 -1.64
N ILE A 81 4.90 -3.79 -1.84
CA ILE A 81 6.12 -4.57 -1.54
C ILE A 81 7.28 -4.03 -2.37
N VAL A 82 7.10 -3.88 -3.69
CA VAL A 82 8.14 -3.36 -4.59
C VAL A 82 8.53 -1.93 -4.20
N GLN A 83 7.56 -1.06 -3.94
CA GLN A 83 7.81 0.31 -3.48
C GLN A 83 8.71 0.35 -2.23
N TYR A 84 8.39 -0.44 -1.19
CA TYR A 84 9.20 -0.46 0.03
C TYR A 84 10.53 -1.16 -0.14
N PHE A 85 10.63 -2.14 -1.04
CA PHE A 85 11.91 -2.73 -1.43
C PHE A 85 12.81 -1.70 -2.12
N CYS A 86 12.27 -0.86 -3.01
CA CYS A 86 13.00 0.27 -3.59
C CYS A 86 13.45 1.27 -2.51
N ARG A 87 12.65 1.50 -1.46
CA ARG A 87 13.06 2.33 -0.30
C ARG A 87 14.23 1.70 0.45
N PHE A 88 14.14 0.39 0.69
CA PHE A 88 15.23 -0.36 1.31
C PHE A 88 16.53 -0.21 0.50
N LEU A 89 16.47 -0.45 -0.81
CA LEU A 89 17.62 -0.32 -1.69
C LEU A 89 18.20 1.10 -1.69
N GLN A 90 17.37 2.15 -1.74
CA GLN A 90 17.85 3.53 -1.64
C GLN A 90 18.58 3.81 -0.33
N GLY A 91 18.02 3.36 0.79
CA GLY A 91 18.66 3.49 2.10
C GLY A 91 19.97 2.70 2.18
N PHE A 92 19.98 1.47 1.66
CA PHE A 92 21.14 0.58 1.65
C PHE A 92 22.27 1.15 0.77
N LEU A 93 21.96 1.61 -0.44
CA LEU A 93 22.91 2.32 -1.30
C LEU A 93 23.42 3.61 -0.63
N GLY A 94 22.60 4.28 0.18
CA GLY A 94 23.03 5.43 0.98
C GLY A 94 24.16 5.13 1.98
N HIS A 95 24.36 3.85 2.35
CA HIS A 95 25.44 3.42 3.25
C HIS A 95 26.65 2.85 2.50
N MET A 96 26.57 2.72 1.17
CA MET A 96 27.67 2.27 0.33
C MET A 96 28.55 3.44 -0.10
N SER A 97 29.82 3.17 -0.40
CA SER A 97 30.74 4.16 -0.97
C SER A 97 30.20 4.73 -2.29
N GLU A 98 30.43 6.02 -2.53
CA GLU A 98 29.95 6.73 -3.74
C GLU A 98 30.50 6.15 -5.05
N GLY A 99 31.68 5.52 -5.01
CA GLY A 99 32.31 4.88 -6.18
C GLY A 99 31.75 3.51 -6.56
N PHE A 100 30.78 2.98 -5.81
CA PHE A 100 30.23 1.66 -6.11
C PHE A 100 29.26 1.73 -7.30
N TRP A 101 29.42 0.85 -8.28
CA TRP A 101 28.68 0.88 -9.55
C TRP A 101 27.14 0.87 -9.38
N LEU A 102 26.63 0.28 -8.28
CA LEU A 102 25.19 0.29 -8.00
C LEU A 102 24.64 1.68 -7.64
N GLN A 103 25.48 2.65 -7.26
CA GLN A 103 25.03 4.03 -7.00
C GLN A 103 24.41 4.69 -8.22
N ALA A 104 24.86 4.31 -9.43
CA ALA A 104 24.30 4.80 -10.69
C ALA A 104 22.80 4.48 -10.84
N TRP A 105 22.30 3.43 -10.17
CA TRP A 105 20.89 3.02 -10.22
C TRP A 105 20.00 3.73 -9.20
N LYS A 106 20.58 4.48 -8.25
CA LYS A 106 19.82 5.14 -7.18
C LYS A 106 18.70 6.07 -7.68
N PRO A 107 18.89 6.91 -8.73
CA PRO A 107 17.82 7.74 -9.26
C PRO A 107 16.67 6.92 -9.85
N VAL A 108 16.98 5.86 -10.60
CA VAL A 108 15.99 4.97 -11.21
C VAL A 108 15.16 4.26 -10.14
N ILE A 109 15.81 3.76 -9.08
CA ILE A 109 15.13 3.12 -7.95
C ILE A 109 14.20 4.11 -7.23
N ALA A 110 14.62 5.36 -7.05
CA ALA A 110 13.81 6.41 -6.46
C ALA A 110 12.58 6.75 -7.33
N GLU A 111 12.76 6.79 -8.64
CA GLU A 111 11.68 6.99 -9.59
C GLU A 111 10.65 5.85 -9.51
N VAL A 112 11.09 4.59 -9.58
CA VAL A 112 10.20 3.42 -9.43
C VAL A 112 9.43 3.46 -8.12
N GLN A 113 10.10 3.78 -7.00
CA GLN A 113 9.43 3.95 -5.71
C GLN A 113 8.33 5.00 -5.78
N THR A 114 8.64 6.19 -6.28
CA THR A 114 7.69 7.31 -6.31
C THR A 114 6.52 7.04 -7.24
N THR A 115 6.78 6.56 -8.45
CA THR A 115 5.75 6.20 -9.44
C THR A 115 4.81 5.11 -8.91
N LEU A 116 5.33 4.05 -8.28
CA LEU A 116 4.48 3.04 -7.64
C LEU A 116 3.68 3.62 -6.48
N ALA A 117 4.26 4.50 -5.66
CA ALA A 117 3.54 5.17 -4.59
C ALA A 117 2.34 5.98 -5.11
N TRP A 118 2.48 6.61 -6.28
CA TRP A 118 1.42 7.37 -6.93
C TRP A 118 0.34 6.48 -7.55
N ALA A 119 0.74 5.49 -8.34
CA ALA A 119 -0.18 4.52 -8.94
C ALA A 119 -1.05 3.84 -7.88
N ARG A 120 -0.48 3.54 -6.71
CA ARG A 120 -1.24 2.93 -5.61
C ARG A 120 -2.28 3.84 -4.96
N ARG A 121 -2.13 5.16 -5.02
CA ARG A 121 -3.16 6.07 -4.48
C ARG A 121 -4.43 6.03 -5.33
N THR A 122 -4.32 5.81 -6.64
CA THR A 122 -5.51 5.69 -7.50
C THR A 122 -6.32 4.44 -7.16
N HIS A 123 -5.66 3.35 -6.73
CA HIS A 123 -6.33 2.15 -6.20
C HIS A 123 -7.03 2.32 -4.85
N ARG A 124 -7.01 3.51 -4.24
CA ARG A 124 -7.70 3.78 -2.96
C ARG A 124 -9.03 4.50 -3.12
N TRP A 125 -9.35 5.02 -4.30
CA TRP A 125 -10.62 5.68 -4.55
C TRP A 125 -11.78 4.72 -4.28
N GLY A 126 -12.78 5.19 -3.52
CA GLY A 126 -13.93 4.39 -3.09
C GLY A 126 -13.67 3.46 -1.91
N LYS A 127 -12.43 3.33 -1.40
CA LYS A 127 -12.15 2.50 -0.21
C LYS A 127 -12.80 3.03 1.06
N GLU A 128 -13.21 4.30 1.07
CA GLU A 128 -13.95 4.91 2.17
C GLU A 128 -15.40 4.42 2.26
N LEU A 129 -16.01 4.04 1.13
CA LEU A 129 -17.45 3.73 1.06
C LEU A 129 -17.87 2.58 1.98
N PRO A 130 -17.15 1.44 2.07
CA PRO A 130 -17.52 0.37 2.99
C PRO A 130 -17.39 0.76 4.47
N HIS A 131 -16.61 1.80 4.80
CA HIS A 131 -16.42 2.24 6.18
C HIS A 131 -17.55 3.15 6.67
N ILE A 132 -18.29 3.82 5.78
CA ILE A 132 -19.41 4.71 6.13
C ILE A 132 -20.55 3.95 6.85
N PRO A 133 -21.11 2.85 6.31
CA PRO A 133 -22.16 2.12 7.03
C PRO A 133 -21.63 1.43 8.29
N ALA A 134 -20.36 1.00 8.29
CA ALA A 134 -19.74 0.43 9.50
C ALA A 134 -19.59 1.47 10.61
N LEU A 135 -19.28 2.72 10.27
CA LEU A 135 -19.27 3.84 11.21
C LEU A 135 -20.66 4.09 11.79
N GLY A 136 -21.71 4.13 10.95
CA GLY A 136 -23.10 4.29 11.40
C GLY A 136 -23.49 3.23 12.43
N LYS A 137 -23.23 1.95 12.13
CA LYS A 137 -23.48 0.83 13.05
C LYS A 137 -22.71 0.95 14.37
N ALA A 138 -21.44 1.36 14.33
CA ALA A 138 -20.64 1.52 15.53
C ALA A 138 -21.13 2.67 16.42
N ILE A 139 -21.65 3.75 15.81
CA ILE A 139 -22.28 4.85 16.54
C ILE A 139 -23.60 4.37 17.18
N GLU A 140 -24.46 3.69 16.41
CA GLU A 140 -25.73 3.13 16.91
C GLU A 140 -25.52 2.15 18.06
N SER A 141 -24.48 1.31 18.00
CA SER A 141 -24.16 0.34 19.06
C SER A 141 -23.43 0.96 20.26
N GLY A 142 -23.09 2.25 20.21
CA GLY A 142 -22.29 2.92 21.25
C GLY A 142 -20.82 2.45 21.32
N ASP A 143 -20.29 1.81 20.28
CA ASP A 143 -18.89 1.37 20.24
C ASP A 143 -17.98 2.52 19.82
N ILE A 144 -17.60 3.35 20.80
CA ILE A 144 -16.79 4.56 20.59
C ILE A 144 -15.44 4.24 19.93
N LEU A 145 -14.81 3.12 20.27
CA LEU A 145 -13.50 2.76 19.73
C LEU A 145 -13.59 2.39 18.25
N GLU A 146 -14.59 1.59 17.86
CA GLU A 146 -14.79 1.26 16.45
C GLU A 146 -15.24 2.50 15.66
N ALA A 147 -16.16 3.30 16.20
CA ALA A 147 -16.60 4.55 15.56
C ALA A 147 -15.41 5.50 15.32
N ALA A 148 -14.56 5.73 16.32
CA ALA A 148 -13.36 6.55 16.17
C ALA A 148 -12.41 6.01 15.10
N GLN A 149 -12.16 4.70 15.09
CA GLN A 149 -11.29 4.08 14.08
C GLN A 149 -11.82 4.28 12.67
N ARG A 150 -13.11 4.04 12.44
CA ARG A 150 -13.75 4.20 11.12
C ARG A 150 -13.74 5.66 10.68
N ALA A 151 -14.10 6.59 11.56
CA ALA A 151 -14.11 8.01 11.26
C ALA A 151 -12.72 8.55 10.88
N VAL A 152 -11.68 8.17 11.63
CA VAL A 152 -10.29 8.55 11.31
C VAL A 152 -9.85 7.95 9.97
N LEU A 153 -10.21 6.70 9.68
CA LEU A 153 -9.85 6.05 8.42
C LEU A 153 -10.54 6.69 7.20
N ILE A 154 -11.84 7.01 7.31
CA ILE A 154 -12.58 7.72 6.26
C ILE A 154 -11.93 9.09 6.02
N THR A 155 -11.65 9.83 7.09
CA THR A 155 -10.99 11.15 7.01
C THR A 155 -9.63 11.06 6.32
N PHE A 156 -8.83 10.05 6.67
CA PHE A 156 -7.53 9.80 6.02
C PHE A 156 -7.68 9.54 4.52
N LEU A 157 -8.63 8.69 4.11
CA LEU A 157 -8.83 8.35 2.70
C LEU A 157 -9.26 9.58 1.88
N ILE A 158 -10.21 10.37 2.40
CA ILE A 158 -10.64 11.62 1.76
C ILE A 158 -9.46 12.60 1.65
N GLN A 159 -8.66 12.75 2.71
CA GLN A 159 -7.47 13.61 2.67
C GLN A 159 -6.40 13.11 1.69
N ASP A 160 -6.29 11.80 1.48
CA ASP A 160 -5.37 11.20 0.49
C ASP A 160 -5.83 11.51 -0.94
N HIS A 161 -7.15 11.49 -1.19
CA HIS A 161 -7.73 11.90 -2.48
C HIS A 161 -7.47 13.39 -2.76
N ILE A 162 -7.69 14.26 -1.76
CA ILE A 162 -7.38 15.70 -1.87
C ILE A 162 -5.89 15.89 -2.18
N TYR A 163 -5.00 15.17 -1.50
CA TYR A 163 -3.57 15.25 -1.77
C TYR A 163 -3.24 14.83 -3.20
N TRP A 164 -3.83 13.73 -3.68
CA TRP A 164 -3.64 13.28 -5.05
C TRP A 164 -4.10 14.35 -6.05
N LEU A 165 -5.28 14.94 -5.85
CA LEU A 165 -5.82 16.03 -6.66
C LEU A 165 -4.94 17.29 -6.67
N LEU A 166 -4.36 17.64 -5.51
CA LEU A 166 -3.36 18.73 -5.42
C LEU A 166 -2.10 18.41 -6.22
N LYS A 167 -1.65 17.15 -6.18
CA LYS A 167 -0.41 16.75 -6.83
C LYS A 167 -0.53 16.73 -8.36
N VAL A 168 -1.67 16.30 -8.89
CA VAL A 168 -1.95 16.34 -10.33
C VAL A 168 -2.34 17.75 -10.82
N GLY A 169 -2.42 18.73 -9.93
CA GLY A 169 -2.68 20.13 -10.28
C GLY A 169 -4.15 20.48 -10.54
N ILE A 170 -5.09 19.56 -10.26
CA ILE A 170 -6.54 19.81 -10.35
C ILE A 170 -6.97 20.76 -9.23
N LEU A 171 -6.46 20.55 -8.02
CA LEU A 171 -6.66 21.47 -6.89
C LEU A 171 -5.41 22.31 -6.67
N LYS A 172 -5.60 23.57 -6.25
CA LYS A 172 -4.52 24.48 -5.85
C LYS A 172 -4.92 25.17 -4.55
N PHE A 173 -4.11 25.02 -3.51
CA PHE A 173 -4.30 25.73 -2.24
C PHE A 173 -3.35 26.90 -2.15
N GLN A 174 -3.85 28.05 -1.69
CA GLN A 174 -3.04 29.26 -1.51
C GLN A 174 -2.15 29.18 -0.27
N ASN A 175 -2.68 28.61 0.82
CA ASN A 175 -2.02 28.64 2.15
C ASN A 175 -1.28 27.35 2.52
N TYR A 176 -1.41 26.29 1.73
CA TYR A 176 -0.84 24.98 2.05
C TYR A 176 -0.14 24.36 0.85
N THR A 177 1.10 23.94 1.04
CA THR A 177 1.80 23.11 0.06
C THR A 177 1.26 21.69 0.08
N ALA A 178 1.32 21.01 -1.07
CA ALA A 178 0.96 19.60 -1.16
C ALA A 178 1.78 18.75 -0.15
N ILE A 179 3.05 19.08 0.08
CA ILE A 179 3.92 18.37 1.02
C ILE A 179 3.42 18.50 2.47
N GLN A 180 3.06 19.73 2.90
CA GLN A 180 2.50 19.95 4.23
C GLN A 180 1.18 19.18 4.40
N TRP A 181 0.31 19.21 3.39
CA TRP A 181 -0.94 18.46 3.41
C TRP A 181 -0.69 16.95 3.53
N HIS A 182 0.28 16.42 2.78
CA HIS A 182 0.67 15.02 2.85
C HIS A 182 1.14 14.63 4.25
N ARG A 183 2.04 15.42 4.85
CA ARG A 183 2.56 15.16 6.20
C ARG A 183 1.46 15.17 7.25
N ARG A 184 0.50 16.09 7.14
CA ARG A 184 -0.67 16.11 8.02
C ARG A 184 -1.52 14.85 7.84
N ASN A 185 -1.79 14.45 6.60
CA ASN A 185 -2.54 13.22 6.32
C ASN A 185 -1.84 11.96 6.89
N LEU A 186 -0.50 11.92 6.80
CA LEU A 186 0.29 10.83 7.37
C LEU A 186 0.19 10.72 8.91
N ARG A 187 -0.10 11.82 9.61
CA ARG A 187 -0.38 11.79 11.05
C ARG A 187 -1.74 11.17 11.35
N PHE A 188 -2.76 11.40 10.51
CA PHE A 188 -4.07 10.76 10.64
C PHE A 188 -4.00 9.24 10.47
N ILE A 189 -3.24 8.74 9.48
CA ILE A 189 -3.06 7.27 9.34
C ILE A 189 -2.25 6.69 10.50
N THR A 190 -1.30 7.45 11.07
CA THR A 190 -0.58 7.03 12.28
C THR A 190 -1.57 6.81 13.43
N LEU A 191 -2.49 7.75 13.66
CA LEU A 191 -3.56 7.59 14.63
C LEU A 191 -4.46 6.39 14.30
N SER A 192 -4.82 6.20 13.04
CA SER A 192 -5.60 5.03 12.60
C SER A 192 -4.91 3.70 12.92
N HIS A 193 -3.58 3.62 12.80
CA HIS A 193 -2.83 2.41 13.16
C HIS A 193 -2.85 2.13 14.67
N VAL A 194 -2.79 3.17 15.51
CA VAL A 194 -2.94 3.01 16.96
C VAL A 194 -4.34 2.49 17.31
N LEU A 195 -5.39 3.08 16.73
CA LEU A 195 -6.77 2.65 16.97
C LEU A 195 -7.02 1.20 16.49
N ASN A 196 -6.50 0.84 15.33
CA ASN A 196 -6.59 -0.53 14.83
C ASN A 196 -5.85 -1.53 15.71
N PHE A 197 -4.67 -1.17 16.24
CA PHE A 197 -3.95 -2.01 17.20
C PHE A 197 -4.81 -2.23 18.46
N SER A 198 -5.41 -1.18 19.00
CA SER A 198 -6.32 -1.28 20.16
C SER A 198 -7.53 -2.18 19.86
N LEU A 199 -8.09 -2.13 18.65
CA LEU A 199 -9.16 -3.03 18.23
C LEU A 199 -8.71 -4.49 18.19
N CYS A 200 -7.52 -4.78 17.65
CA CYS A 200 -6.96 -6.14 17.67
C CYS A 200 -6.75 -6.64 19.09
N VAL A 201 -6.23 -5.80 20.00
CA VAL A 201 -6.08 -6.16 21.43
C VAL A 201 -7.44 -6.53 22.03
N ARG A 202 -8.46 -5.69 21.82
CA ARG A 202 -9.83 -5.95 22.30
C ARG A 202 -10.39 -7.25 21.72
N GLN A 203 -10.17 -7.52 20.43
CA GLN A 203 -10.62 -8.74 19.77
C GLN A 203 -9.93 -9.98 20.35
N VAL A 204 -8.61 -9.96 20.54
CA VAL A 204 -7.85 -11.05 21.18
C VAL A 204 -8.37 -11.32 22.59
N MET A 205 -8.59 -10.28 23.39
CA MET A 205 -9.16 -10.42 24.74
C MET A 205 -10.55 -11.06 24.70
N ASN A 206 -11.41 -10.64 23.78
CA ASN A 206 -12.76 -11.19 23.64
C ASN A 206 -12.74 -12.66 23.17
N ILE A 207 -11.85 -13.02 22.25
CA ILE A 207 -11.70 -14.41 21.79
C ILE A 207 -11.23 -15.29 22.94
N ARG A 208 -10.21 -14.86 23.69
CA ARG A 208 -9.70 -15.62 24.85
C ARG A 208 -10.75 -15.79 25.95
N LYS A 209 -11.55 -14.76 26.25
CA LYS A 209 -12.67 -14.87 27.19
C LYS A 209 -13.71 -15.90 26.72
N LYS A 210 -14.06 -15.90 25.43
CA LYS A 210 -14.98 -16.89 24.85
C LYS A 210 -14.40 -18.31 24.91
N GLN A 211 -13.09 -18.45 24.65
CA GLN A 211 -12.40 -19.74 24.69
C GLN A 211 -12.38 -20.34 26.10
N GLN A 212 -12.24 -19.52 27.14
CA GLN A 212 -12.33 -19.98 28.54
C GLN A 212 -13.72 -20.50 28.92
N ALA A 213 -14.77 -20.05 28.22
CA ALA A 213 -16.14 -20.52 28.42
C ALA A 213 -16.51 -21.74 27.55
N MET A 214 -15.62 -22.17 26.63
CA MET A 214 -15.85 -23.35 25.78
C MET A 214 -15.56 -24.64 26.54
N LYS A 215 -16.31 -25.70 26.21
CA LYS A 215 -16.08 -27.01 26.81
C LYS A 215 -14.83 -27.65 26.17
N PRO A 216 -14.05 -28.46 26.91
CA PRO A 216 -12.87 -29.16 26.38
C PRO A 216 -13.17 -30.12 25.21
N GLU A 217 -14.43 -30.52 25.07
CA GLU A 217 -14.92 -31.40 24.01
C GLU A 217 -14.97 -30.70 22.64
N ASP A 218 -15.05 -29.36 22.62
CA ASP A 218 -15.14 -28.54 21.39
C ASP A 218 -13.76 -28.26 20.78
N LYS A 219 -12.94 -29.31 20.59
CA LYS A 219 -11.54 -29.18 20.13
C LYS A 219 -11.39 -28.37 18.84
N ASP A 220 -12.32 -28.49 17.90
CA ASP A 220 -12.27 -27.75 16.64
C ASP A 220 -12.60 -26.27 16.82
N ALA A 221 -13.53 -25.93 17.72
CA ALA A 221 -13.83 -24.53 18.04
C ALA A 221 -12.65 -23.84 18.73
N ILE A 222 -11.96 -24.56 19.62
CA ILE A 222 -10.74 -24.09 20.29
C ILE A 222 -9.63 -23.84 19.27
N LYS A 223 -9.37 -24.79 18.36
CA LYS A 223 -8.36 -24.61 17.29
C LYS A 223 -8.68 -23.42 16.38
N GLN A 224 -9.95 -23.20 16.05
CA GLN A 224 -10.36 -22.03 15.27
C GLN A 224 -10.18 -20.72 16.03
N ALA A 225 -10.45 -20.70 17.34
CA ALA A 225 -10.20 -19.55 18.19
C ALA A 225 -8.69 -19.22 18.25
N ASP A 226 -7.84 -20.22 18.44
CA ASP A 226 -6.38 -20.07 18.45
C ASP A 226 -5.86 -19.51 17.12
N LYS A 227 -6.37 -20.01 15.99
CA LYS A 227 -6.03 -19.48 14.66
C LYS A 227 -6.42 -18.00 14.54
N LYS A 228 -7.62 -17.61 14.99
CA LYS A 228 -8.06 -16.20 14.99
C LYS A 228 -7.18 -15.32 15.86
N VAL A 229 -6.78 -15.79 17.05
CA VAL A 229 -5.84 -15.07 17.92
C VAL A 229 -4.50 -14.87 17.20
N TYR A 230 -3.97 -15.91 16.57
CA TYR A 230 -2.73 -15.84 15.79
C TYR A 230 -2.82 -14.81 14.65
N ASP A 231 -3.92 -14.82 13.90
CA ASP A 231 -4.16 -13.86 12.81
C ASP A 231 -4.25 -12.41 13.32
N GLU A 232 -4.91 -12.17 14.47
CA GLU A 232 -4.95 -10.86 15.10
C GLU A 232 -3.58 -10.43 15.65
N MET A 233 -2.80 -11.34 16.21
CA MET A 233 -1.43 -11.04 16.64
C MET A 233 -0.53 -10.67 15.46
N ARG A 234 -0.65 -11.35 14.31
CA ARG A 234 0.03 -10.94 13.07
C ARG A 234 -0.38 -9.55 12.62
N MET A 235 -1.65 -9.19 12.77
CA MET A 235 -2.14 -7.84 12.48
C MET A 235 -1.58 -6.79 13.44
N MET A 236 -1.47 -7.11 14.72
CA MET A 236 -0.83 -6.24 15.71
C MET A 236 0.62 -5.93 15.32
N VAL A 237 1.41 -6.96 14.98
CA VAL A 237 2.79 -6.78 14.48
C VAL A 237 2.80 -5.88 13.24
N ARG A 238 1.90 -6.13 12.29
CA ARG A 238 1.75 -5.30 11.10
C ARG A 238 1.45 -3.84 11.45
N TYR A 239 0.55 -3.57 12.40
CA TYR A 239 0.22 -2.21 12.84
C TYR A 239 1.41 -1.53 13.50
N THR A 240 2.16 -2.23 14.36
CA THR A 240 3.39 -1.73 14.97
C THR A 240 4.44 -1.34 13.93
N LEU A 241 4.69 -2.23 12.95
CA LEU A 241 5.60 -1.94 11.85
C LEU A 241 5.15 -0.69 11.09
N THR A 242 3.89 -0.65 10.65
CA THR A 242 3.37 0.50 9.90
C THR A 242 3.35 1.80 10.71
N PHE A 243 3.15 1.74 12.02
CA PHE A 243 3.23 2.90 12.90
C PHE A 243 4.64 3.51 12.89
N ILE A 244 5.68 2.68 13.10
CA ILE A 244 7.08 3.12 13.04
C ILE A 244 7.40 3.73 11.68
N GLN A 245 6.94 3.09 10.59
CA GLN A 245 7.11 3.62 9.25
C GLN A 245 6.43 4.98 9.07
N MET A 246 5.19 5.14 9.54
CA MET A 246 4.46 6.40 9.38
C MET A 246 5.08 7.51 10.25
N LEU A 247 5.64 7.21 11.41
CA LEU A 247 6.42 8.19 12.19
C LEU A 247 7.63 8.72 11.40
N HIS A 248 8.32 7.84 10.69
CA HIS A 248 9.42 8.24 9.81
C HIS A 248 8.95 9.06 8.60
N VAL A 249 7.97 8.54 7.85
CA VAL A 249 7.50 9.17 6.61
C VAL A 249 6.77 10.49 6.87
N SER A 250 6.09 10.63 8.01
CA SER A 250 5.49 11.90 8.45
C SER A 250 6.49 12.93 9.00
N GLN A 251 7.78 12.56 9.09
CA GLN A 251 8.85 13.37 9.67
C GLN A 251 8.65 13.70 11.15
N VAL A 252 7.88 12.88 11.89
CA VAL A 252 7.76 12.99 13.35
C VAL A 252 9.05 12.49 14.02
N LYS A 253 9.63 11.39 13.52
CA LYS A 253 10.92 10.87 13.97
C LYS A 253 11.75 10.41 12.78
N LYS A 254 12.87 11.07 12.51
CA LYS A 254 13.81 10.65 11.45
C LYS A 254 14.48 9.34 11.84
N MET A 255 14.63 8.49 10.83
CA MET A 255 15.06 7.09 10.90
C MET A 255 15.71 6.77 9.55
N ASP A 256 16.53 5.72 9.42
CA ASP A 256 17.15 5.37 8.14
C ASP A 256 16.21 4.58 7.24
N ASP A 257 16.28 4.90 5.95
CA ASP A 257 15.36 4.36 4.95
C ASP A 257 15.48 2.86 4.73
N TRP A 258 16.64 2.27 5.03
CA TRP A 258 16.86 0.85 4.79
C TRP A 258 15.96 -0.02 5.69
N TYR A 259 15.99 0.19 7.01
CA TYR A 259 15.13 -0.58 7.91
C TYR A 259 13.65 -0.20 7.76
N ILE A 260 13.32 1.06 7.46
CA ILE A 260 11.94 1.48 7.17
C ILE A 260 11.42 0.77 5.91
N GLY A 261 12.27 0.59 4.90
CA GLY A 261 11.99 -0.21 3.72
C GLY A 261 11.71 -1.67 4.06
N LEU A 262 12.57 -2.32 4.86
CA LEU A 262 12.38 -3.71 5.29
C LEU A 262 11.08 -3.91 6.10
N MET A 263 10.80 -3.03 7.06
CA MET A 263 9.53 -3.05 7.81
C MET A 263 8.33 -2.91 6.87
N GLY A 264 8.51 -2.19 5.76
CA GLY A 264 7.50 -2.01 4.72
C GLY A 264 7.25 -3.24 3.89
N VAL A 265 8.32 -3.93 3.49
CA VAL A 265 8.24 -5.22 2.82
C VAL A 265 7.52 -6.22 3.73
N ALA A 266 7.96 -6.36 4.98
CA ALA A 266 7.36 -7.29 5.94
C ALA A 266 5.88 -6.99 6.23
N SER A 267 5.53 -5.75 6.54
CA SER A 267 4.12 -5.36 6.79
C SER A 267 3.23 -5.54 5.56
N SER A 268 3.77 -5.31 4.36
CA SER A 268 3.05 -5.49 3.10
C SER A 268 2.87 -6.96 2.73
N TYR A 269 3.85 -7.80 3.08
CA TYR A 269 3.74 -9.24 2.95
C TYR A 269 2.66 -9.82 3.88
N ILE A 270 2.57 -9.34 5.13
CA ILE A 270 1.48 -9.74 6.04
C ILE A 270 0.11 -9.40 5.42
N ASP A 271 -0.05 -8.19 4.88
CA ASP A 271 -1.29 -7.79 4.16
C ASP A 271 -1.56 -8.68 2.94
N ALA A 272 -0.54 -8.96 2.12
CA ALA A 272 -0.65 -9.76 0.91
C ALA A 272 -1.03 -11.22 1.23
N SER A 273 -0.46 -11.80 2.29
CA SER A 273 -0.69 -13.19 2.67
C SER A 273 -2.15 -13.50 3.06
N LYS A 274 -2.98 -12.49 3.31
CA LYS A 274 -4.42 -12.65 3.55
C LYS A 274 -5.24 -12.84 2.26
N GLN A 275 -4.66 -12.49 1.12
CA GLN A 275 -5.31 -12.58 -0.19
C GLN A 275 -5.00 -13.91 -0.90
N TRP A 276 -4.09 -14.68 -0.31
CA TRP A 276 -3.69 -16.03 -0.70
C TRP A 276 -4.50 -17.05 0.09
#